data_AF-A0A8T5M6U6-F1
#
_entry.id   AF-A0A8T5M6U6-F1
#
_cell.length_a   1.000
_cell.length_b   1.000
_cell.length_c   1.000
_cell.angle_alpha   90.00
_cell.angle_beta   90.00
_cell.angle_gamma   90.00
#
_symmetry.space_group_name_H-M   'P 1'
#
loop_
_entity.id
_entity.type
_entity.pdbx_description
1 polymer ?
#
loop_
_entity_poly.entity_id
_entity_poly.type
_entity_poly.pdbx_seq_one_letter_code
_entity_poly.pdbx_strand_id
1 'polypeptide(L)' 'MAEKYYIDTSIWMDLLEDRKGYNNEPLGDFALKLFSLIKAKKTTLIISDLLIRELEGYYSLE' A
#
# COMPACT_ATOMS: atom_id res chain seq x y z
N MET A 1 4.55 -14.98 -17.94
CA MET A 1 3.60 -14.91 -16.81
C MET A 1 3.47 -13.45 -16.41
N ALA A 2 2.26 -12.93 -16.19
CA ALA A 2 2.12 -11.55 -15.73
C ALA A 2 2.62 -11.44 -14.28
N GLU A 3 3.44 -10.43 -13.98
CA GLU A 3 3.91 -10.16 -12.62
C GLU A 3 2.72 -9.83 -11.71
N LYS A 4 2.74 -10.38 -10.50
CA LYS A 4 1.73 -10.14 -9.47
C LYS A 4 2.41 -9.60 -8.23
N TYR A 5 1.81 -8.59 -7.60
CA TYR A 5 2.30 -8.00 -6.37
C TYR A 5 1.25 -8.18 -5.27
N TYR A 6 1.70 -8.69 -4.13
CA TYR A 6 1.00 -8.54 -2.86
C TYR A 6 1.65 -7.37 -2.13
N ILE A 7 0.85 -6.38 -1.74
CA ILE A 7 1.33 -5.18 -1.05
C ILE A 7 0.83 -5.24 0.38
N ASP A 8 1.77 -5.16 1.32
CA ASP A 8 1.52 -5.21 2.74
C ASP A 8 0.67 -4.02 3.22
N THR A 9 -0.14 -4.24 4.25
CA THR A 9 -1.01 -3.24 4.88
C THR A 9 -0.26 -1.96 5.25
N SER A 10 0.97 -2.08 5.74
CA SER A 10 1.79 -0.91 6.10
C SER A 10 1.99 0.07 4.93
N ILE A 11 2.17 -0.40 3.70
CA ILE A 11 2.37 0.46 2.52
C ILE A 11 1.08 1.18 2.12
N TRP A 12 -0.08 0.54 2.33
CA TRP A 12 -1.37 1.20 2.15
C TRP A 12 -1.55 2.32 3.16
N MET A 13 -1.19 2.09 4.43
CA MET A 13 -1.23 3.12 5.47
C MET A 13 -0.25 4.26 5.17
N ASP A 14 0.96 3.98 4.67
CA ASP A 14 1.93 5.02 4.26
C ASP A 14 1.29 5.98 3.24
N LEU A 15 0.58 5.42 2.25
CA LEU A 15 -0.11 6.22 1.23
C LEU A 15 -1.28 7.03 1.79
N LEU A 16 -2.09 6.45 2.69
CA LEU A 16 -3.30 7.07 3.20
C LEU A 16 -3.03 8.15 4.25
N GLU A 17 -2.02 7.95 5.09
CA GLU A 17 -1.74 8.81 6.25
C GLU A 17 -0.57 9.77 6.02
N ASP A 18 0.07 9.72 4.84
CA ASP A 18 1.28 10.51 4.53
C ASP A 18 2.37 10.35 5.59
N ARG A 19 2.66 9.09 5.97
CA ARG A 19 3.56 8.77 7.08
C ARG A 19 4.99 9.17 6.76
N LYS A 20 5.76 9.43 7.81
CA LYS A 20 7.19 9.70 7.74
C LYS A 20 8.01 8.60 8.39
N GLY A 21 9.12 8.23 7.76
CA GLY A 21 10.08 7.28 8.30
C GLY A 21 10.92 7.88 9.42
N TYR A 22 11.75 7.05 10.05
CA TYR A 22 12.62 7.44 11.17
C TYR A 22 13.49 8.67 10.87
N ASN A 23 13.95 8.80 9.62
CA ASN A 23 14.77 9.93 9.16
C ASN A 23 13.96 11.02 8.42
N ASN A 24 12.67 11.20 8.73
CA ASN A 24 11.74 12.05 7.97
C ASN A 24 11.60 11.67 6.48
N GLU A 25 11.84 10.41 6.15
CA GLU A 25 11.62 9.90 4.79
C GLU A 25 10.14 10.02 4.44
N PRO A 26 9.77 10.52 3.25
CA PRO A 26 8.38 10.70 2.87
C PRO A 26 7.78 9.36 2.39
N LEU A 27 7.32 8.53 3.33
CA LEU A 27 6.85 7.17 3.01
C LEU A 27 5.60 7.20 2.13
N GLY A 28 4.73 8.21 2.30
CA GLY A 28 3.59 8.45 1.42
C GLY A 28 4.00 8.64 -0.04
N ASP A 29 5.03 9.45 -0.30
CA ASP A 29 5.56 9.65 -1.67
C ASP A 29 6.16 8.36 -2.25
N PHE A 30 6.85 7.58 -1.41
CA PHE A 30 7.43 6.31 -1.84
C PHE A 30 6.35 5.28 -2.18
N ALA A 31 5.30 5.19 -1.37
CA ALA A 31 4.13 4.34 -1.63
C ALA A 31 3.42 4.78 -2.93
N LEU A 32 3.18 6.08 -3.11
CA LEU A 32 2.57 6.63 -4.32
C LEU A 32 3.38 6.30 -5.58
N LYS A 33 4.71 6.43 -5.50
CA LYS A 33 5.62 6.07 -6.60
C LYS A 33 5.55 4.58 -6.93
N LEU A 34 5.49 3.72 -5.92
CA LEU A 34 5.34 2.27 -6.11
C LEU A 34 4.03 1.95 -6.84
N PHE A 35 2.89 2.46 -6.37
CA PHE A 35 1.60 2.23 -7.03
C PHE A 35 1.56 2.78 -8.46
N SER A 36 2.21 3.92 -8.71
CA SER A 36 2.36 4.48 -10.06
C SER A 36 3.13 3.55 -11.00
N LEU A 37 4.20 2.92 -10.53
CA LEU A 37 4.98 1.95 -11.30
C LEU A 37 4.19 0.66 -11.58
N ILE A 38 3.47 0.15 -10.59
CA ILE A 38 2.59 -1.02 -10.73
C ILE A 38 1.52 -0.75 -11.79
N LYS A 39 0.85 0.42 -11.70
CA LYS A 39 -0.15 0.86 -12.67
C LYS A 39 0.43 0.98 -14.08
N ALA A 40 1.61 1.61 -14.22
CA ALA A 40 2.27 1.80 -15.52
C ALA A 40 2.65 0.46 -16.18
N LYS A 41 3.11 -0.51 -15.39
CA LYS A 41 3.47 -1.86 -15.87
C LYS A 41 2.27 -2.77 -16.12
N LYS A 42 1.03 -2.33 -15.80
CA LYS A 42 -0.20 -3.13 -15.88
C LYS A 42 -0.08 -4.48 -15.13
N THR A 43 0.64 -4.49 -14.01
CA THR A 43 0.78 -5.68 -13.18
C THR A 43 -0.46 -5.87 -12.30
N THR A 44 -0.71 -7.13 -11.92
CA THR A 44 -1.88 -7.45 -11.09
C THR A 44 -1.55 -7.22 -9.62
N LEU A 45 -2.33 -6.39 -8.94
CA LEU A 45 -2.34 -6.29 -7.49
C LEU A 45 -3.22 -7.41 -6.91
N ILE A 46 -2.67 -8.14 -5.95
CA ILE A 46 -3.41 -9.15 -5.19
C ILE A 46 -3.96 -8.47 -3.94
N ILE A 47 -5.28 -8.49 -3.80
CA ILE A 47 -5.98 -8.11 -2.57
C ILE A 47 -6.43 -9.40 -1.90
N SER A 48 -6.00 -9.62 -0.66
CA SER A 48 -6.39 -10.80 0.13
C SER A 48 -7.40 -10.41 1.21
N ASP A 49 -8.17 -11.40 1.69
CA ASP A 49 -9.06 -11.19 2.83
C ASP A 49 -8.30 -10.78 4.10
N LEU A 50 -7.04 -11.23 4.25
CA LEU A 50 -6.20 -10.83 5.38
C LEU A 50 -5.86 -9.34 5.32
N LEU A 51 -5.44 -8.83 4.15
CA LEU A 51 -5.18 -7.42 3.94
C LEU A 51 -6.44 -6.58 4.22
N ILE A 52 -7.59 -7.02 3.72
CA ILE A 52 -8.87 -6.34 3.97
C ILE A 52 -9.15 -6.27 5.47
N ARG A 53 -9.04 -7.39 6.19
CA ARG A 53 -9.28 -7.43 7.65
C ARG A 53 -8.31 -6.56 8.45
N GLU A 54 -7.05 -6.51 8.06
CA GLU A 54 -6.07 -5.64 8.71
C GLU A 54 -6.44 -4.16 8.50
N LEU A 55 -6.75 -3.77 7.26
CA LEU A 55 -7.20 -2.41 6.95
C LEU A 55 -8.52 -2.05 7.66
N GLU A 56 -9.49 -2.95 7.70
CA GLU A 56 -10.73 -2.77 8.47
C GLU A 56 -10.41 -2.57 9.96
N GLY A 57 -9.46 -3.32 10.52
CA GLY A 57 -9.01 -3.15 11.90
C GLY A 57 -8.39 -1.78 12.19
N TYR A 58 -7.79 -1.12 11.19
CA TYR A 58 -7.23 0.23 11.32
C TYR A 58 -8.24 1.35 11.04
N TYR A 59 -9.18 1.15 10.11
CA TYR A 59 -9.97 2.25 9.52
C TYR A 59 -11.50 2.10 9.63
N SER A 60 -12.03 0.93 9.99
CA SER A 60 -13.46 0.81 10.25
C SER A 60 -13.76 1.41 11.62
N LEU A 61 -14.35 2.61 11.62
CA LEU A 61 -14.95 3.21 12.80
C LEU A 61 -16.21 2.42 13.17
N GLU A 62 -16.37 2.05 14.46
CA GLU A 62 -17.65 1.61 15.03
C GLU A 62 -18.73 2.72 14.94
#